data_AF-A0A0B0IJE8-F1
#
_entry.id   AF-A0A0B0IJE8-F1
#
_cell.length_a   1.000
_cell.length_b   1.000
_cell.length_c   1.000
_cell.angle_alpha   90.00
_cell.angle_beta   90.00
_cell.angle_gamma   90.00
#
_symmetry.space_group_name_H-M   'P 1'
#
loop_
_entity.id
_entity.type
_entity.pdbx_description
1 polymer ?
#
loop_
_entity_poly.entity_id
_entity_poly.type
_entity_poly.pdbx_seq_one_letter_code
_entity_poly.pdbx_strand_id
1 'polypeptide(L)' 'MDYIIFCDHCGMPKPIVEHIMREYFWIAQQVYCNNCEKPNQIPKYLQELSLEMHKERNDKSD' A
#
# COMPACT_ATOMS: atom_id res chain seq x y z
N MET A 1 -0.53 2.48 12.41
CA MET A 1 -1.87 1.94 12.05
C MET A 1 -1.67 0.92 10.95
N ASP A 2 -2.39 -0.19 10.97
CA ASP A 2 -2.32 -1.17 9.88
C ASP A 2 -3.33 -0.82 8.80
N TYR A 3 -2.85 -0.66 7.56
CA TYR A 3 -3.72 -0.43 6.39
C TYR A 3 -4.24 -1.77 5.88
N ILE A 4 -5.46 -1.84 5.34
CA ILE A 4 -6.03 -3.08 4.82
C ILE A 4 -6.49 -2.85 3.38
N ILE A 5 -6.08 -3.74 2.47
CA ILE A 5 -6.63 -3.88 1.12
C ILE A 5 -7.43 -5.17 1.06
N PHE A 6 -8.59 -5.15 0.42
CA PHE A 6 -9.33 -6.36 0.06
C PHE A 6 -8.99 -6.75 -1.37
N CYS A 7 -8.82 -8.04 -1.62
CA CYS A 7 -8.58 -8.52 -2.97
C CYS A 7 -9.85 -8.41 -3.82
N ASP A 8 -9.78 -7.72 -4.96
CA ASP A 8 -10.85 -7.52 -5.93
C ASP A 8 -11.34 -8.83 -6.56
N HIS A 9 -10.55 -9.91 -6.44
CA HIS A 9 -10.85 -11.21 -7.06
C HIS A 9 -11.43 -12.25 -6.09
N CYS A 10 -11.00 -12.25 -4.82
CA CYS A 10 -11.41 -13.28 -3.85
C CYS A 10 -11.90 -12.72 -2.51
N GLY A 11 -11.93 -11.39 -2.34
CA GLY A 11 -12.40 -10.72 -1.13
C GLY A 11 -11.49 -10.87 0.09
N MET A 12 -10.36 -11.57 -0.02
CA MET A 12 -9.47 -11.77 1.12
C MET A 12 -8.79 -10.47 1.55
N PRO A 13 -8.80 -10.14 2.85
CA PRO A 13 -8.09 -8.97 3.37
C PRO A 13 -6.59 -9.23 3.36
N LYS A 14 -5.83 -8.20 3.01
CA LYS A 14 -4.38 -8.14 3.08
C LYS A 14 -3.97 -6.95 3.93
N PRO A 15 -3.51 -7.19 5.18
CA PRO A 15 -2.87 -6.16 5.98
C PRO A 15 -1.59 -5.67 5.28
N ILE A 16 -1.43 -4.36 5.25
CA ILE A 16 -0.26 -3.66 4.72
C ILE A 16 0.43 -2.99 5.89
N VAL A 17 1.64 -3.49 6.18
CA VAL A 17 2.48 -2.96 7.26
C VAL A 17 2.90 -1.54 6.90
N GLU A 18 2.97 -0.66 7.90
CA GLU A 18 3.27 0.77 7.71
C GLU A 18 4.55 1.03 6.90
N HIS A 19 5.61 0.24 7.09
CA HIS A 19 6.84 0.38 6.29
C HIS A 19 6.61 0.06 4.80
N ILE A 20 5.77 -0.93 4.48
CA ILE A 20 5.41 -1.25 3.09
C ILE A 20 4.60 -0.10 2.49
N MET A 21 3.62 0.38 3.26
CA MET A 21 2.80 1.52 2.86
C MET A 21 3.69 2.74 2.59
N ARG A 22 4.60 3.11 3.48
CA ARG A 22 5.42 4.32 3.32
C ARG A 22 6.45 4.22 2.20
N GLU A 23 7.12 3.08 2.04
CA GLU A 23 8.28 2.99 1.14
C GLU A 23 7.92 2.56 -0.29
N TYR A 24 6.82 1.82 -0.48
CA TYR A 24 6.55 1.16 -1.78
C TYR A 24 5.23 1.59 -2.45
N PHE A 25 4.19 1.91 -1.69
CA PHE A 25 2.86 2.11 -2.29
C PHE A 25 2.75 3.35 -3.17
N TRP A 26 3.62 4.35 -3.01
CA TRP A 26 3.64 5.55 -3.84
C TRP A 26 4.19 5.31 -5.26
N ILE A 27 4.99 4.25 -5.47
CA ILE A 27 5.49 3.81 -6.78
C ILE A 27 4.79 2.56 -7.32
N ALA A 28 4.27 1.70 -6.44
CA ALA A 28 3.68 0.45 -6.84
C ALA A 28 2.27 0.69 -7.44
N GLN A 29 2.01 0.09 -8.60
CA GLN A 29 0.68 0.09 -9.22
C GLN A 29 -0.20 -1.04 -8.68
N GLN A 30 0.41 -2.16 -8.31
CA GLN A 30 -0.30 -3.39 -7.96
C GLN A 30 0.33 -4.08 -6.76
N VAL A 31 -0.51 -4.81 -6.02
CA VAL A 31 -0.09 -5.70 -4.94
C VAL A 31 -0.73 -7.08 -5.15
N TYR A 32 0.07 -8.14 -5.06
CA TYR A 32 -0.44 -9.51 -5.24
C TYR A 32 -1.24 -9.98 -4.01
N CYS A 33 -2.35 -10.68 -4.23
CA CYS A 33 -3.08 -11.37 -3.19
C CYS A 33 -2.34 -12.64 -2.76
N ASN A 34 -2.13 -12.85 -1.46
CA ASN A 34 -1.46 -14.05 -0.94
C ASN A 34 -2.34 -15.32 -1.03
N ASN A 35 -3.65 -15.17 -1.30
CA ASN A 35 -4.59 -16.28 -1.33
C ASN A 35 -4.86 -16.80 -2.75
N CYS A 36 -5.14 -15.89 -3.70
CA CYS A 36 -5.46 -16.27 -5.08
C CYS A 36 -4.37 -15.90 -6.10
N GLU A 37 -3.26 -15.31 -5.64
CA GLU A 37 -2.09 -14.93 -6.45
C GLU A 37 -2.39 -14.00 -7.63
N LYS A 38 -3.56 -13.34 -7.62
CA LYS A 38 -3.92 -12.35 -8.63
C LYS A 38 -3.42 -10.95 -8.23
N PRO A 39 -3.04 -10.11 -9.20
CA PRO A 39 -2.69 -8.72 -8.95
C PRO A 39 -3.95 -7.93 -8.56
N ASN A 40 -3.83 -7.17 -7.48
CA ASN A 40 -4.81 -6.19 -7.02
C ASN A 40 -4.34 -4.80 -7.38
N GLN A 41 -5.21 -3.95 -7.91
CA GLN A 41 -4.87 -2.54 -8.09
C GLN A 41 -4.72 -1.91 -6.71
N ILE A 42 -3.67 -1.09 -6.53
CA ILE A 42 -3.56 -0.28 -5.33
C ILE A 42 -4.48 0.93 -5.52
N PRO A 43 -5.48 1.15 -4.63
CA PRO A 43 -6.33 2.32 -4.69
C PRO A 43 -5.54 3.63 -4.70
N LYS A 44 -5.95 4.58 -5.55
CA LYS A 44 -5.28 5.88 -5.72
C LYS A 44 -5.06 6.62 -4.40
N TYR A 45 -6.06 6.61 -3.51
CA TYR A 45 -5.96 7.26 -2.21
C TYR A 45 -4.85 6.67 -1.32
N LEU A 46 -4.54 5.37 -1.46
CA LEU A 46 -3.42 4.75 -0.74
C LEU A 46 -2.08 5.13 -1.36
N GLN A 47 -2.01 5.32 -2.67
CA GLN A 47 -0.79 5.82 -3.32
C GLN A 47 -0.50 7.27 -2.91
N GLU A 48 -1.53 8.12 -2.86
CA GLU A 48 -1.43 9.51 -2.41
C GLU A 48 -1.00 9.59 -0.94
N LEU A 49 -1.63 8.80 -0.07
CA LEU A 49 -1.24 8.72 1.34
C LEU A 49 0.19 8.20 1.51
N SER A 50 0.60 7.18 0.74
CA SER A 50 1.97 6.67 0.76
C SER A 50 2.98 7.75 0.38
N LEU A 51 2.66 8.57 -0.63
CA LEU A 51 3.52 9.66 -1.08
C LEU A 51 3.68 10.74 0.01
N GLU A 52 2.61 11.09 0.71
CA GLU A 52 2.66 12.00 1.85
C GLU A 52 3.55 11.46 2.98
N MET A 53 3.33 10.19 3.37
CA MET A 53 4.14 9.54 4.41
C MET A 53 5.64 9.47 4.04
N HIS A 54 5.94 9.24 2.75
CA HIS A 54 7.32 9.19 2.26
C HIS A 54 8.01 10.56 2.37
N LYS A 55 7.31 11.64 1.98
CA LYS A 55 7.82 13.02 2.07
C LYS A 55 8.06 13.43 3.51
N GLU A 56 7.08 13.22 4.41
CA GLU A 56 7.21 13.58 5.82
C GLU A 56 8.41 12.95 6.52
N ARG A 57 8.81 11.73 6.11
CA ARG A 57 10.01 11.07 6.65
C ARG A 57 11.29 11.78 6.21
N ASN A 58 11.35 12.17 4.93
CA ASN A 58 12.52 12.84 4.38
C ASN A 58 12.63 14.28 4.91
N ASP A 59 11.51 14.98 5.07
CA ASP A 59 11.47 16.35 5.61
C ASP A 59 11.85 16.41 7.11
N LYS A 60 11.71 15.31 7.85
CA LYS A 60 12.16 15.18 9.26
C LYS A 60 13.64 14.80 9.41
N SER A 61 14.36 14.65 8.29
CA SER A 61 15.77 14.25 8.28
C SER A 61 16.73 15.44 8.10
N ASP A 62 16.20 16.67 8.04
CA ASP A 62 16.92 17.96 8.04
C ASP A 62 16.76 18.68 9.41
#